data_AF-A0AAW1LRZ5-F1
#
_entry.id   AF-A0AAW1LRZ5-F1
#
_cell.length_a   1.000
_cell.length_b   1.000
_cell.length_c   1.000
_cell.angle_alpha   90.00
_cell.angle_beta   90.00
_cell.angle_gamma   90.00
#
_symmetry.space_group_name_H-M   'P 1'
#
loop_
_entity.id
_entity.type
_entity.pdbx_description
1 polymer ?
#
loop_
_entity_poly.entity_id
_entity_poly.type
_entity_poly.pdbx_seq_one_letter_code
_entity_poly.pdbx_strand_id
1 'polypeptide(L)'
;MRSPLNLRYATTGSQYKTDEIPNIVTNKVKTIKHGSNTSTEGDKNLGDRRRYSREAYDNFKADARAKREKLEDSRRFQYFKRDADELESWILEKLQAASDESYKDPTNLQAKIQKHQAFEAEVSAHSNAIVVLDNTGREMINQNHYESETIRKRLEELLY
;
A
#
# COMPACT_ATOMS: atom_id res chain seq x y z
N MET A 1 -32.85 86.33 -51.01
CA MET A 1 -34.07 87.10 -50.69
C MET A 1 -34.57 86.62 -49.34
N ARG A 2 -34.43 87.46 -48.30
CA ARG A 2 -35.52 88.13 -47.57
C ARG A 2 -36.39 87.18 -46.72
N SER A 3 -36.16 87.28 -45.41
CA SER A 3 -36.94 86.82 -44.23
C SER A 3 -38.37 87.45 -44.20
N PRO A 4 -39.16 87.46 -43.09
CA PRO A 4 -39.28 86.59 -41.89
C PRO A 4 -40.78 86.40 -41.44
N LEU A 5 -41.00 86.01 -40.16
CA LEU A 5 -42.15 86.31 -39.27
C LEU A 5 -43.43 85.46 -39.44
N ASN A 6 -44.22 85.10 -38.41
CA ASN A 6 -44.22 85.22 -36.95
C ASN A 6 -45.59 84.66 -36.53
N LEU A 7 -45.71 83.85 -35.47
CA LEU A 7 -46.87 84.01 -34.59
C LEU A 7 -46.60 83.42 -33.21
N ARG A 8 -46.33 84.35 -32.30
CA ARG A 8 -46.41 84.18 -30.86
C ARG A 8 -47.87 84.01 -30.45
N TYR A 9 -48.13 83.07 -29.55
CA TYR A 9 -49.10 83.28 -28.47
C TYR A 9 -48.48 82.82 -27.16
N ALA A 10 -48.56 83.72 -26.19
CA ALA A 10 -47.97 83.64 -24.88
C ALA A 10 -49.06 83.25 -23.86
N THR A 11 -48.64 82.53 -22.81
CA THR A 11 -49.05 82.59 -21.39
C THR A 11 -50.56 82.52 -21.07
N THR A 12 -51.06 81.61 -20.22
CA THR A 12 -51.00 81.53 -18.74
C THR A 12 -52.03 80.44 -18.39
N GLY A 13 -51.96 79.58 -17.40
CA GLY A 13 -51.14 79.44 -16.22
C GLY A 13 -51.90 78.46 -15.33
N SER A 14 -51.18 77.55 -14.67
CA SER A 14 -51.69 76.96 -13.44
C SER A 14 -50.49 76.61 -12.59
N GLN A 15 -50.14 77.55 -11.72
CA GLN A 15 -49.20 77.31 -10.63
C GLN A 15 -49.97 76.58 -9.54
N TYR A 16 -49.68 75.29 -9.35
CA TYR A 16 -49.95 74.64 -8.07
C TYR A 16 -48.66 74.58 -7.27
N LYS A 17 -48.76 75.14 -6.06
CA LYS A 17 -47.73 75.28 -5.04
C LYS A 17 -47.49 73.93 -4.37
N THR A 18 -46.22 73.50 -4.41
CA THR A 18 -45.47 72.75 -3.38
C THR A 18 -46.25 72.00 -2.30
N ASP A 19 -46.27 70.68 -2.42
CA ASP A 19 -46.14 69.78 -1.27
C ASP A 19 -44.79 69.07 -1.38
N GLU A 20 -43.98 69.21 -0.34
CA GLU A 20 -42.65 68.63 -0.20
C GLU A 20 -42.73 67.10 -0.26
N ILE A 21 -42.22 66.50 -1.35
CA ILE A 21 -42.04 65.05 -1.43
C ILE A 21 -40.64 64.71 -0.88
N PRO A 22 -40.55 63.78 0.09
CA PRO A 22 -39.35 63.57 0.90
C PRO A 22 -38.10 63.23 0.09
N ASN A 23 -37.00 63.85 0.51
CA ASN A 23 -35.64 63.66 0.02
C ASN A 23 -35.17 62.22 0.27
N ILE A 24 -35.36 61.31 -0.70
CA ILE A 24 -34.74 59.98 -0.70
C ILE A 24 -33.32 60.09 -1.25
N VAL A 25 -32.48 60.87 -0.55
CA VAL A 25 -31.06 60.53 -0.42
C VAL A 25 -31.02 59.30 0.49
N THR A 26 -31.27 58.13 -0.08
CA THR A 26 -30.91 56.86 0.54
C THR A 26 -30.72 55.79 -0.55
N ASN A 27 -29.44 55.49 -0.77
CA ASN A 27 -28.95 54.19 -1.21
C ASN A 27 -29.40 53.67 -2.59
N LYS A 28 -28.77 54.20 -3.64
CA LYS A 28 -28.30 53.36 -4.77
C LYS A 28 -26.83 53.62 -5.16
N VAL A 29 -25.98 53.86 -4.16
CA VAL A 29 -24.53 53.74 -4.30
C VAL A 29 -24.03 52.69 -3.30
N LYS A 30 -24.42 51.42 -3.53
CA LYS A 30 -23.66 50.27 -3.04
C LYS A 30 -22.92 49.68 -4.23
N THR A 31 -21.70 50.20 -4.41
CA THR A 31 -20.50 49.43 -4.75
C THR A 31 -20.64 48.40 -5.88
N ILE A 32 -20.39 48.87 -7.10
CA ILE A 32 -19.71 48.03 -8.11
C ILE A 32 -18.28 47.83 -7.61
N LYS A 33 -18.06 46.78 -6.80
CA LYS A 33 -16.75 46.20 -6.49
C LYS A 33 -16.89 44.71 -6.16
N HIS A 34 -17.38 43.89 -7.07
CA HIS A 34 -17.28 42.42 -6.93
C HIS A 34 -17.04 41.76 -8.29
N GLY A 35 -16.02 42.23 -9.00
CA GLY A 35 -15.55 41.63 -10.25
C GLY A 35 -14.05 41.34 -10.17
N SER A 36 -13.65 40.37 -9.35
CA SER A 36 -12.32 39.73 -9.39
C SER A 36 -12.12 38.78 -8.18
N ASN A 37 -12.76 37.61 -8.16
CA ASN A 37 -12.35 36.55 -7.21
C ASN A 37 -12.60 35.11 -7.69
N THR A 38 -12.90 34.88 -8.97
CA THR A 38 -13.30 33.55 -9.46
C THR A 38 -12.16 32.72 -10.06
N SER A 39 -11.07 33.34 -10.53
CA SER A 39 -9.92 32.60 -11.07
C SER A 39 -8.97 32.10 -9.98
N THR A 40 -8.58 32.95 -9.04
CA THR A 40 -7.63 32.61 -7.97
C THR A 40 -8.21 31.61 -6.96
N GLU A 41 -9.48 31.74 -6.60
CA GLU A 41 -10.16 30.81 -5.68
C GLU A 41 -10.41 29.44 -6.35
N GLY A 42 -10.75 29.45 -7.65
CA GLY A 42 -10.86 28.24 -8.47
C GLY A 42 -9.52 27.51 -8.66
N ASP A 43 -8.45 28.27 -8.90
CA ASP A 43 -7.08 27.73 -9.05
C ASP A 43 -6.54 27.18 -7.73
N LYS A 44 -6.80 27.85 -6.60
CA LYS A 44 -6.51 27.32 -5.26
C LYS A 44 -7.26 26.02 -4.99
N ASN A 45 -8.56 25.99 -5.24
CA ASN A 45 -9.39 24.79 -5.06
C ASN A 45 -8.94 23.62 -5.96
N LEU A 46 -8.56 23.89 -7.22
CA LEU A 46 -7.98 22.89 -8.11
C LEU A 46 -6.59 22.41 -7.63
N GLY A 47 -5.77 23.33 -7.10
CA GLY A 47 -4.48 23.00 -6.49
C GLY A 47 -4.63 22.11 -5.26
N ASP A 48 -5.55 22.45 -4.37
CA ASP A 48 -5.81 21.73 -3.12
C ASP A 48 -6.40 20.34 -3.39
N ARG A 49 -7.35 20.21 -4.34
CA ARG A 49 -7.86 18.91 -4.78
C ARG A 49 -6.78 18.03 -5.40
N ARG A 50 -5.90 18.59 -6.25
CA ARG A 50 -4.77 17.86 -6.83
C ARG A 50 -3.78 17.40 -5.75
N ARG A 51 -3.51 18.25 -4.76
CA ARG A 51 -2.62 17.93 -3.64
C ARG A 51 -3.19 16.80 -2.79
N TYR A 52 -4.45 16.92 -2.37
CA TYR A 52 -5.15 15.89 -1.62
C TYR A 52 -5.18 14.55 -2.36
N SER A 53 -5.51 14.55 -3.65
CA SER A 53 -5.53 13.32 -4.46
C SER A 53 -4.13 12.69 -4.57
N ARG A 54 -3.07 13.49 -4.64
CA ARG A 54 -1.69 13.00 -4.68
C ARG A 54 -1.28 12.39 -3.34
N GLU A 55 -1.53 13.09 -2.24
CA GLU A 55 -1.25 12.60 -0.89
C GLU A 55 -2.00 11.30 -0.60
N ALA A 56 -3.29 11.22 -0.96
CA ALA A 56 -4.08 10.01 -0.82
C ALA A 56 -3.50 8.84 -1.63
N TYR A 57 -3.03 9.10 -2.85
CA TYR A 57 -2.40 8.08 -3.68
C TYR A 57 -1.05 7.62 -3.11
N ASP A 58 -0.23 8.55 -2.63
CA ASP A 58 1.08 8.23 -2.04
C ASP A 58 0.91 7.40 -0.75
N ASN A 59 -0.05 7.76 0.09
CA ASN A 59 -0.42 6.98 1.29
C ASN A 59 -0.90 5.57 0.93
N PHE A 60 -1.83 5.46 -0.02
CA PHE A 60 -2.32 4.16 -0.48
C PHE A 60 -1.18 3.27 -1.01
N LYS A 61 -0.25 3.85 -1.77
CA LYS A 61 0.90 3.12 -2.31
C LYS A 61 1.84 2.66 -1.20
N ALA A 62 2.05 3.47 -0.16
CA ALA A 62 2.83 3.09 1.01
C ALA A 62 2.17 1.94 1.77
N ASP A 63 0.86 2.03 2.04
CA ASP A 63 0.09 0.98 2.72
C ASP A 63 0.08 -0.33 1.93
N ALA A 64 -0.11 -0.25 0.61
CA ALA A 64 -0.07 -1.41 -0.27
C ALA A 64 1.30 -2.10 -0.27
N ARG A 65 2.38 -1.31 -0.27
CA ARG A 65 3.76 -1.84 -0.16
C ARG A 65 3.97 -2.54 1.18
N ALA A 66 3.63 -1.90 2.30
CA ALA A 66 3.78 -2.47 3.62
C ALA A 66 2.97 -3.77 3.79
N LYS A 67 1.75 -3.81 3.25
CA LYS A 67 0.92 -5.01 3.25
C LYS A 67 1.55 -6.14 2.43
N ARG A 68 2.10 -5.84 1.26
CA ARG A 68 2.81 -6.82 0.42
C ARG A 68 4.01 -7.41 1.16
N GLU A 69 4.84 -6.55 1.77
CA GLU A 69 6.02 -6.99 2.55
C GLU A 69 5.62 -7.92 3.69
N LYS A 70 4.59 -7.56 4.48
CA LYS A 70 4.09 -8.43 5.55
C LYS A 70 3.58 -9.79 5.05
N LEU A 71 2.90 -9.80 3.89
CA LEU A 71 2.43 -11.04 3.29
C LEU A 71 3.57 -11.92 2.77
N GLU A 72 4.61 -11.31 2.20
CA GLU A 72 5.82 -12.02 1.76
C GLU A 72 6.56 -12.63 2.95
N ASP A 73 6.69 -11.90 4.06
CA ASP A 73 7.28 -12.40 5.30
C ASP A 73 6.48 -13.57 5.88
N SER A 74 5.16 -13.42 6.02
CA SER A 74 4.28 -14.51 6.46
C SER A 74 4.39 -15.73 5.55
N ARG A 75 4.45 -15.54 4.23
CA ARG A 75 4.61 -16.64 3.27
C ARG A 75 5.95 -17.35 3.46
N ARG A 76 7.06 -16.61 3.59
CA ARG A 76 8.39 -17.17 3.83
C ARG A 76 8.44 -17.98 5.12
N PHE A 77 7.82 -17.46 6.18
CA PHE A 77 7.74 -18.17 7.45
C PHE A 77 6.96 -19.49 7.37
N GLN A 78 5.87 -19.53 6.61
CA GLN A 78 5.13 -20.78 6.40
C GLN A 78 5.94 -21.82 5.65
N TYR A 79 6.72 -21.42 4.64
CA TYR A 79 7.64 -22.34 3.96
C TYR A 79 8.72 -22.86 4.92
N PHE A 80 9.35 -21.97 5.69
CA PHE A 80 10.33 -22.37 6.70
C PHE A 80 9.75 -23.40 7.68
N LYS A 81 8.53 -23.19 8.19
CA LYS A 81 7.87 -24.14 9.09
C LYS A 81 7.67 -25.51 8.46
N ARG A 82 7.11 -25.54 7.25
CA ARG A 82 6.91 -26.79 6.52
C ARG A 82 8.24 -27.53 6.32
N ASP A 83 9.27 -26.83 5.85
CA ASP A 83 10.57 -27.43 5.57
C ASP A 83 11.24 -27.94 6.87
N ALA A 84 11.03 -27.25 8.00
CA ALA A 84 11.46 -27.70 9.32
C ALA A 84 10.73 -28.98 9.79
N ASP A 85 9.41 -29.05 9.60
CA ASP A 85 8.59 -30.21 9.98
C ASP A 85 8.90 -31.44 9.10
N GLU A 86 9.17 -31.22 7.80
CA GLU A 86 9.65 -32.26 6.88
C GLU A 86 11.02 -32.79 7.31
N LEU A 87 11.94 -31.90 7.69
CA LEU A 87 13.25 -32.29 8.20
C LEU A 87 13.16 -33.07 9.51
N GLU A 88 12.33 -32.62 10.45
CA GLU A 88 12.10 -33.32 11.73
C GLU A 88 11.56 -34.74 11.50
N SER A 89 10.55 -34.87 10.64
CA SER A 89 9.94 -36.16 10.30
C SER A 89 10.99 -37.11 9.70
N TRP A 90 11.85 -36.59 8.82
CA TRP A 90 12.94 -37.37 8.24
C TRP A 90 13.97 -37.82 9.28
N ILE A 91 14.39 -36.93 10.19
CA ILE A 91 15.33 -37.29 11.26
C ILE A 91 14.76 -38.42 12.12
N LEU A 92 13.49 -38.31 12.52
CA LEU A 92 12.80 -39.33 13.31
C LEU A 92 12.73 -40.68 12.57
N GLU A 93 12.42 -40.67 11.28
CA GLU A 93 12.40 -41.88 10.45
C GLU A 93 13.78 -42.54 10.41
N LYS A 94 14.87 -41.75 10.29
CA LYS A 94 16.24 -42.31 10.26
C LYS A 94 16.72 -42.81 11.60
N LEU A 95 16.34 -42.18 12.71
CA LEU A 95 16.60 -42.72 14.05
C LEU A 95 15.92 -44.07 14.23
N GLN A 96 14.67 -44.21 13.76
CA GLN A 96 13.95 -45.48 13.79
C GLN A 96 14.61 -46.53 12.88
N ALA A 97 14.99 -46.19 11.65
CA ALA A 97 15.66 -47.11 10.74
C ALA A 97 17.06 -47.53 11.24
N ALA A 98 17.80 -46.63 11.89
CA ALA A 98 19.10 -46.94 12.49
C ALA A 98 18.99 -47.91 13.67
N SER A 99 17.83 -47.96 14.33
CA SER A 99 17.53 -48.92 15.39
C SER A 99 17.08 -50.30 14.86
N ASP A 100 16.88 -50.47 13.55
CA ASP A 100 16.35 -51.69 12.96
C ASP A 100 17.48 -52.68 12.61
N GLU A 101 17.39 -53.91 13.15
CA GLU A 101 18.39 -54.98 13.01
C GLU A 101 18.27 -55.75 11.67
N SER A 102 17.91 -55.04 10.60
CA SER A 102 17.70 -55.56 9.24
C SER A 102 18.97 -56.16 8.59
N TYR A 103 20.14 -56.04 9.21
CA TYR A 103 21.43 -56.49 8.66
C TYR A 103 21.57 -58.03 8.53
N LYS A 104 20.60 -58.80 9.02
CA LYS A 104 20.63 -60.27 9.07
C LYS A 104 20.31 -60.97 7.72
N ASP A 105 20.07 -60.23 6.63
CA ASP A 105 19.61 -60.81 5.36
C ASP A 105 20.76 -61.08 4.33
N PRO A 106 21.01 -62.35 3.94
CA PRO A 106 22.06 -62.71 2.98
C PRO A 106 21.63 -62.48 1.52
N THR A 107 21.56 -61.22 1.08
CA THR A 107 21.13 -60.86 -0.29
C THR A 107 22.27 -60.78 -1.32
N ASN A 108 21.93 -61.00 -2.60
CA ASN A 108 22.78 -60.86 -3.81
C ASN A 108 23.50 -59.49 -3.88
N LEU A 109 24.78 -59.49 -4.29
CA LEU A 109 25.65 -58.31 -4.40
C LEU A 109 25.03 -57.14 -5.19
N GLN A 110 24.31 -57.43 -6.29
CA GLN A 110 23.65 -56.41 -7.11
C GLN A 110 22.59 -55.63 -6.30
N ALA A 111 21.83 -56.34 -5.46
CA ALA A 111 20.81 -55.74 -4.60
C ALA A 111 21.45 -54.85 -3.51
N LYS A 112 22.63 -55.24 -3.00
CA LYS A 112 23.39 -54.41 -2.05
C LYS A 112 23.87 -53.10 -2.69
N ILE A 113 24.35 -53.14 -3.93
CA ILE A 113 24.80 -51.94 -4.66
C ILE A 113 23.63 -50.97 -4.88
N GLN A 114 22.48 -51.45 -5.36
CA GLN A 114 21.31 -50.59 -5.56
C GLN A 114 20.79 -49.98 -4.25
N LYS A 115 20.72 -50.78 -3.17
CA LYS A 115 20.31 -50.28 -1.85
C LYS A 115 21.28 -49.21 -1.32
N HIS A 116 22.58 -49.41 -1.53
CA HIS A 116 23.59 -48.44 -1.13
C HIS A 116 23.48 -47.12 -1.91
N GLN A 117 23.32 -47.17 -3.24
CA GLN A 117 23.13 -45.98 -4.06
C GLN A 117 21.86 -45.19 -3.67
N ALA A 118 20.76 -45.91 -3.38
CA ALA A 118 19.53 -45.27 -2.90
C ALA A 118 19.75 -44.57 -1.55
N PHE A 119 20.48 -45.21 -0.63
CA PHE A 119 20.83 -44.62 0.66
C PHE A 119 21.76 -43.41 0.51
N GLU A 120 22.78 -43.45 -0.34
CA GLU A 120 23.67 -42.31 -0.59
C GLU A 120 22.92 -41.13 -1.22
N ALA A 121 22.03 -41.39 -2.19
CA ALA A 121 21.18 -40.35 -2.78
C ALA A 121 20.26 -39.72 -1.73
N GLU A 122 19.70 -40.54 -0.84
CA GLU A 122 18.87 -40.09 0.27
C GLU A 122 19.68 -39.21 1.25
N VAL A 123 20.83 -39.69 1.74
CA VAL A 123 21.72 -38.92 2.62
C VAL A 123 22.17 -37.60 1.97
N SER A 124 22.49 -37.62 0.68
CA SER A 124 22.89 -36.42 -0.07
C SER A 124 21.76 -35.41 -0.23
N ALA A 125 20.52 -35.86 -0.49
CA ALA A 125 19.38 -34.97 -0.65
C ALA A 125 19.04 -34.25 0.67
N HIS A 126 19.13 -34.96 1.80
CA HIS A 126 18.73 -34.42 3.11
C HIS A 126 19.83 -33.61 3.80
N SER A 127 21.10 -33.94 3.59
CA SER A 127 22.21 -33.07 4.04
C SER A 127 22.13 -31.67 3.42
N ASN A 128 21.71 -31.56 2.16
CA ASN A 128 21.45 -30.28 1.53
C ASN A 128 20.23 -29.56 2.15
N ALA A 129 19.16 -30.30 2.48
CA ALA A 129 17.96 -29.72 3.11
C ALA A 129 18.27 -29.04 4.45
N ILE A 130 19.14 -29.64 5.28
CA ILE A 130 19.62 -29.05 6.53
C ILE A 130 20.30 -27.70 6.27
N VAL A 131 21.24 -27.66 5.31
CA VAL A 131 21.99 -26.43 4.97
C VAL A 131 21.06 -25.35 4.43
N VAL A 132 20.10 -25.71 3.57
CA VAL A 132 19.11 -24.79 3.03
C VAL A 132 18.22 -24.22 4.13
N LEU A 133 17.76 -25.05 5.07
CA LEU A 133 16.92 -24.63 6.19
C LEU A 133 17.68 -23.69 7.14
N ASP A 134 18.92 -24.03 7.51
CA ASP A 134 19.78 -23.18 8.35
C ASP A 134 20.03 -21.81 7.70
N ASN A 135 20.43 -21.79 6.42
CA ASN A 135 20.64 -20.55 5.68
C ASN A 135 19.37 -19.71 5.60
N THR A 136 18.22 -20.34 5.31
CA THR A 136 16.93 -19.65 5.22
C THR A 136 16.53 -19.04 6.55
N GLY A 137 16.63 -19.81 7.65
CA GLY A 137 16.28 -19.34 8.98
C GLY A 137 17.21 -18.23 9.46
N ARG A 138 18.53 -18.35 9.26
CA ARG A 138 19.51 -17.30 9.59
C ARG A 138 19.25 -16.02 8.80
N GLU A 139 18.97 -16.12 7.51
CA GLU A 139 18.66 -14.96 6.68
C GLU A 139 17.39 -14.25 7.17
N MET A 140 16.34 -14.99 7.52
CA MET A 140 15.12 -14.41 8.10
C MET A 140 15.40 -13.69 9.43
N ILE A 141 16.23 -14.27 10.30
CA ILE A 141 16.64 -13.63 11.56
C ILE A 141 17.44 -12.35 11.30
N ASN A 142 18.40 -12.38 10.37
CA ASN A 142 19.22 -11.23 10.01
C ASN A 142 18.39 -10.08 9.43
N GLN A 143 17.30 -10.39 8.74
CA GLN A 143 16.34 -9.42 8.21
C GLN A 143 15.35 -8.91 9.28
N ASN A 144 15.53 -9.24 10.56
CA ASN A 144 14.65 -8.88 11.67
C ASN A 144 13.20 -9.34 11.45
N HIS A 145 13.01 -10.55 10.92
CA HIS A 145 11.68 -11.12 10.74
C HIS A 145 10.90 -11.14 12.06
N TYR A 146 9.59 -10.87 12.03
CA TYR A 146 8.77 -10.72 13.25
C TYR A 146 8.72 -11.99 14.13
N GLU A 147 9.00 -13.16 13.55
CA GLU A 147 9.09 -14.48 14.23
C GLU A 147 10.54 -14.94 14.47
N SER A 148 11.52 -14.04 14.50
CA SER A 148 12.94 -14.42 14.63
C SER A 148 13.22 -15.31 15.84
N GLU A 149 12.51 -15.12 16.96
CA GLU A 149 12.65 -15.96 18.15
C GLU A 149 12.18 -17.39 17.91
N THR A 150 10.98 -17.55 17.32
CA THR A 150 10.42 -18.85 16.96
C THR A 150 11.31 -19.59 15.96
N ILE A 151 11.85 -18.88 14.97
CA ILE A 151 12.77 -19.43 13.97
C ILE A 151 14.05 -19.93 14.64
N ARG A 152 14.65 -19.13 15.53
CA ARG A 152 15.87 -19.50 16.26
C ARG A 152 15.67 -20.75 17.10
N LYS A 153 14.60 -20.80 17.90
CA LYS A 153 14.27 -21.96 18.73
C LYS A 153 14.13 -23.23 17.87
N ARG A 154 13.48 -23.12 16.70
CA ARG A 154 13.30 -24.27 15.81
C ARG A 154 14.61 -24.74 15.18
N LEU A 155 15.52 -23.82 14.82
CA LEU A 155 16.87 -24.19 14.36
C LEU A 155 17.68 -24.85 15.47
N GLU A 156 17.60 -24.35 16.71
CA GLU A 156 18.25 -24.94 17.86
C GLU A 156 17.79 -26.38 18.10
N GLU A 157 16.47 -26.63 18.10
CA GLU A 157 15.89 -27.97 18.29
C GLU A 157 16.31 -28.99 17.20
N LEU A 158 16.51 -28.55 15.97
CA LEU A 158 16.75 -29.43 14.83
C LEU A 158 18.23 -29.65 14.50
N LEU A 159 19.09 -28.69 14.85
CA LEU A 159 20.49 -28.66 14.40
C LEU A 159 21.52 -28.81 15.52
N TYR A 160 21.11 -28.66 16.79
CA TYR A 160 22.01 -28.64 17.95
C TYR A 160 21.50 -29.53 19.09
#